data_AF-A0A7L5E6A1-F1
#
_entry.id   AF-A0A7L5E6A1-F1
#
_cell.length_a   1.000
_cell.length_b   1.000
_cell.length_c   1.000
_cell.angle_alpha   90.00
_cell.angle_beta   90.00
_cell.angle_gamma   90.00
#
_symmetry.space_group_name_H-M   'P 1'
#
loop_
_entity.id
_entity.type
_entity.pdbx_description
1 polymer ?
#
loop_
_entity_poly.entity_id
_entity_poly.type
_entity_poly.pdbx_seq_one_letter_code
_entity_poly.pdbx_strand_id
1 'polypeptide(L)'
;MNRNKGGRPVKHQGQKIKQAHLRLTEEQHKTLAKIEKETGINRTDLFIKRVLEDQSFLITKDVVITLSELGGALGKVGNNINQLAKHANTVSKNNTLSPKIFEEHSKLMTEYLDFQAEIHKVLRQMYRVMKKPNDSKNSKQQQ
;
A
#
# COMPACT_ATOMS: atom_id res chain seq x y z
N MET A 1 14.84 29.05 -48.54
CA MET A 1 13.55 28.38 -48.26
C MET A 1 13.71 27.55 -46.99
N ASN A 2 13.19 27.96 -45.83
CA ASN A 2 13.20 27.12 -44.62
C ASN A 2 11.76 26.90 -44.16
N ARG A 3 11.23 25.70 -44.37
CA ARG A 3 9.90 25.28 -43.93
C ARG A 3 10.06 24.43 -42.67
N ASN A 4 9.93 25.04 -41.49
CA ASN A 4 9.57 24.29 -40.30
C ASN A 4 8.09 23.90 -40.43
N LYS A 5 7.83 22.70 -40.95
CA LYS A 5 6.50 22.08 -40.96
C LYS A 5 6.21 21.63 -39.52
N GLY A 6 5.28 22.31 -38.86
CA GLY A 6 4.81 22.00 -37.52
C GLY A 6 4.31 20.55 -37.39
N GLY A 7 5.21 19.65 -37.01
CA GLY A 7 4.89 18.31 -36.53
C GLY A 7 4.90 18.26 -35.01
N ARG A 8 4.28 17.21 -34.46
CA ARG A 8 4.26 16.89 -33.02
C ARG A 8 5.66 17.07 -32.41
N PRO A 9 5.82 17.77 -31.27
CA PRO A 9 7.12 17.95 -30.63
C PRO A 9 7.78 16.59 -30.39
N VAL A 10 9.10 16.52 -30.61
CA VAL A 10 9.86 15.27 -30.48
C VAL A 10 9.74 14.78 -29.04
N LYS A 11 9.16 13.59 -28.88
CA LYS A 11 8.70 13.05 -27.60
C LYS A 11 9.88 12.49 -26.78
N HIS A 12 10.84 13.34 -26.44
CA HIS A 12 12.06 12.94 -25.73
C HIS A 12 12.00 13.08 -24.20
N GLN A 13 10.96 13.73 -23.66
CA GLN A 13 10.84 13.85 -22.21
C GLN A 13 10.39 12.52 -21.59
N GLY A 14 11.28 11.91 -20.81
CA GLY A 14 11.01 10.71 -20.01
C GLY A 14 11.33 9.36 -20.67
N GLN A 15 11.80 9.34 -21.93
CA GLN A 15 12.23 8.08 -22.54
C GLN A 15 13.58 7.63 -21.98
N LYS A 16 13.67 6.36 -21.56
CA LYS A 16 14.92 5.71 -21.11
C LYS A 16 15.81 5.45 -22.33
N ILE A 17 16.63 6.44 -22.72
CA ILE A 17 17.45 6.43 -23.94
C ILE A 17 18.91 5.99 -23.71
N LYS A 18 19.38 5.94 -22.47
CA LYS A 18 20.76 5.54 -22.11
C LYS A 18 20.74 4.17 -21.44
N GLN A 19 21.75 3.34 -21.75
CA GLN A 19 21.91 2.00 -21.20
C GLN A 19 23.07 1.95 -20.20
N ALA A 20 22.93 1.08 -19.20
CA ALA A 20 23.97 0.76 -18.24
C ALA A 20 24.10 -0.77 -18.17
N HIS A 21 25.34 -1.28 -18.27
CA HIS A 21 25.62 -2.71 -18.19
C HIS A 21 26.25 -3.06 -16.85
N LEU A 22 25.71 -4.07 -16.17
CA LEU A 22 26.24 -4.60 -14.92
C LEU A 22 26.82 -6.00 -15.17
N ARG A 23 28.03 -6.25 -14.65
CA ARG A 23 28.62 -7.59 -14.58
C ARG A 23 28.30 -8.16 -13.20
N LEU A 24 27.73 -9.36 -13.18
CA LEU A 24 27.31 -10.05 -11.95
C LEU A 24 27.97 -11.43 -11.91
N THR A 25 28.27 -11.89 -10.70
CA THR A 25 28.56 -13.31 -10.46
C THR A 25 27.28 -14.13 -10.58
N GLU A 26 27.42 -15.45 -10.71
CA GLU A 26 26.25 -16.33 -10.85
C GLU A 26 25.32 -16.27 -9.63
N GLU A 27 25.88 -16.18 -8.42
CA GLU A 27 25.12 -16.03 -7.17
C GLU A 27 24.37 -14.69 -7.10
N GLN A 28 25.01 -13.60 -7.53
CA GLN A 28 24.38 -12.29 -7.61
C GLN A 28 23.23 -12.30 -8.62
N HIS A 29 23.40 -12.97 -9.75
CA HIS A 29 22.35 -13.11 -10.75
C HIS A 29 21.16 -13.95 -10.24
N LYS A 30 21.42 -15.06 -9.51
CA LYS A 30 20.37 -15.86 -8.86
C LYS A 30 19.60 -15.04 -7.82
N THR A 31 20.30 -14.26 -7.02
CA THR A 31 19.70 -13.35 -6.02
C THR A 31 18.82 -12.31 -6.69
N LEU A 32 19.30 -11.69 -7.78
CA LEU A 32 18.53 -10.72 -8.55
C LEU A 32 17.23 -11.35 -9.10
N ALA A 33 17.32 -12.53 -9.72
CA ALA A 33 16.15 -13.23 -10.25
C ALA A 33 15.12 -13.58 -9.17
N LYS A 34 15.58 -13.94 -7.96
CA LYS A 34 14.70 -14.20 -6.82
C LYS A 34 13.93 -12.93 -6.41
N ILE A 35 14.61 -11.79 -6.29
CA ILE A 35 14.00 -10.51 -5.95
C ILE A 35 12.97 -10.09 -7.02
N GLU A 36 13.28 -10.28 -8.30
CA GLU A 36 12.32 -10.00 -9.39
C GLU A 36 11.05 -10.85 -9.26
N LYS A 37 11.19 -12.14 -8.92
CA LYS A 37 10.06 -13.05 -8.73
C LYS A 37 9.19 -12.65 -7.54
N GLU A 38 9.81 -12.35 -6.41
CA GLU A 38 9.14 -12.00 -5.14
C GLU A 38 8.44 -10.64 -5.20
N THR A 39 9.04 -9.66 -5.88
CA THR A 39 8.50 -8.29 -5.97
C THR A 39 7.66 -8.06 -7.21
N GLY A 40 7.89 -8.81 -8.30
CA GLY A 40 7.30 -8.57 -9.61
C GLY A 40 7.86 -7.35 -10.35
N ILE A 41 8.94 -6.76 -9.86
CA ILE A 41 9.57 -5.57 -10.45
C ILE A 41 10.72 -6.03 -11.36
N ASN A 42 10.83 -5.43 -12.56
CA ASN A 42 11.93 -5.74 -13.47
C ASN A 42 13.26 -5.13 -12.99
N ARG A 43 14.41 -5.66 -13.45
CA ARG A 43 15.76 -5.18 -13.11
C ARG A 43 15.96 -3.67 -13.21
N THR A 44 15.44 -3.06 -14.28
CA THR A 44 15.62 -1.63 -14.54
C THR A 44 14.91 -0.81 -13.47
N ASP A 45 13.66 -1.13 -13.18
CA ASP A 45 12.88 -0.43 -12.16
C ASP A 45 13.36 -0.78 -10.76
N LEU A 46 13.86 -1.99 -10.53
CA LEU A 46 14.52 -2.36 -9.28
C LEU A 46 15.77 -1.50 -9.05
N PHE A 47 16.62 -1.34 -10.07
CA PHE A 47 17.81 -0.51 -10.01
C PHE A 47 17.44 0.97 -9.82
N ILE A 48 16.49 1.50 -10.60
CA ILE A 48 16.04 2.89 -10.46
C ILE A 48 15.50 3.12 -9.05
N LYS A 49 14.54 2.31 -8.59
CA LYS A 49 13.92 2.46 -7.27
C LYS A 49 14.94 2.30 -6.15
N ARG A 50 15.79 1.28 -6.20
CA ARG A 50 16.70 0.93 -5.11
C ARG A 50 17.95 1.79 -5.06
N VAL A 51 18.52 2.12 -6.22
CA VAL A 51 19.83 2.77 -6.35
C VAL A 51 19.71 4.25 -6.67
N LEU A 52 18.78 4.65 -7.55
CA LEU A 52 18.65 6.06 -7.95
C LEU A 52 17.64 6.83 -7.08
N GLU A 53 16.54 6.19 -6.69
CA GLU A 53 15.50 6.78 -5.82
C GLU A 53 15.72 6.42 -4.33
N ASP A 54 16.75 5.61 -4.05
CA ASP A 54 17.14 5.17 -2.70
C ASP A 54 15.96 4.57 -1.90
N GLN A 55 15.06 3.85 -2.56
CA GLN A 55 13.90 3.26 -1.90
C GLN A 55 14.36 2.16 -0.93
N SER A 56 14.17 2.40 0.37
CA SER A 56 14.72 1.58 1.46
C SER A 56 14.04 0.23 1.65
N PHE A 57 12.88 -0.02 1.04
CA PHE A 57 12.17 -1.28 1.10
C PHE A 57 11.53 -1.60 -0.26
N LEU A 58 11.34 -2.90 -0.51
CA LEU A 58 10.58 -3.42 -1.63
C LEU A 58 9.44 -4.25 -1.07
N ILE A 59 8.23 -4.01 -1.55
CA ILE A 59 7.06 -4.77 -1.11
C ILE A 59 6.96 -6.01 -2.00
N THR A 60 6.95 -7.19 -1.39
CA THR A 60 6.73 -8.45 -2.09
C THR A 60 5.25 -8.64 -2.40
N LYS A 61 4.94 -9.45 -3.42
CA LYS A 61 3.56 -9.74 -3.82
C LYS A 61 2.75 -10.35 -2.69
N ASP A 62 3.35 -11.27 -1.95
CA ASP A 62 2.68 -12.00 -0.87
C ASP A 62 2.17 -11.03 0.21
N VAL A 63 2.98 -10.03 0.58
CA VAL A 63 2.56 -9.00 1.54
C VAL A 63 1.34 -8.22 1.05
N VAL A 64 1.30 -7.87 -0.25
CA VAL A 64 0.14 -7.16 -0.83
C VAL A 64 -1.10 -8.04 -0.80
N ILE A 65 -0.96 -9.32 -1.15
CA ILE A 65 -2.07 -10.29 -1.15
C ILE A 65 -2.63 -10.46 0.26
N THR A 66 -1.78 -10.73 1.24
CA THR A 66 -2.20 -10.91 2.64
C THR A 66 -2.89 -9.67 3.20
N LEU A 67 -2.40 -8.47 2.88
CA LEU A 67 -3.04 -7.22 3.28
C LEU A 67 -4.42 -7.03 2.63
N SER A 68 -4.56 -7.41 1.36
CA SER A 68 -5.84 -7.35 0.64
C SER A 68 -6.86 -8.31 1.25
N GLU A 69 -6.46 -9.55 1.55
CA GLU A 69 -7.30 -10.56 2.20
C GLU A 69 -7.75 -10.12 3.59
N LEU A 70 -6.83 -9.60 4.39
CA LEU A 70 -7.14 -9.04 5.71
C LEU A 70 -8.14 -7.88 5.62
N GLY A 71 -7.92 -6.94 4.68
CA GLY A 71 -8.84 -5.84 4.43
C GLY A 71 -10.23 -6.32 4.02
N GLY A 72 -10.30 -7.35 3.17
CA GLY A 72 -11.55 -7.98 2.77
C GLY A 72 -12.30 -8.66 3.93
N ALA A 73 -11.57 -9.37 4.80
CA ALA A 73 -12.14 -9.99 5.99
C ALA A 73 -12.71 -8.94 6.96
N LEU A 74 -11.96 -7.86 7.22
CA LEU A 74 -12.42 -6.76 8.06
C LEU A 74 -13.67 -6.07 7.47
N GLY A 75 -13.72 -5.86 6.15
CA GLY A 75 -14.89 -5.31 5.48
C GLY A 75 -16.15 -6.17 5.65
N LYS A 76 -16.01 -7.50 5.55
CA LYS A 76 -17.12 -8.45 5.77
C LYS A 76 -17.61 -8.41 7.22
N VAL A 77 -16.68 -8.41 8.19
CA VAL A 77 -17.05 -8.33 9.61
C VAL A 77 -17.76 -7.02 9.91
N GLY A 78 -17.23 -5.89 9.42
CA GLY A 78 -17.89 -4.58 9.58
C GLY A 78 -19.30 -4.54 8.99
N ASN A 79 -19.52 -5.17 7.83
CA ASN A 79 -20.86 -5.27 7.24
C ASN A 79 -21.82 -6.09 8.10
N ASN A 80 -21.37 -7.23 8.63
CA ASN A 80 -22.19 -8.07 9.51
C ASN A 80 -22.56 -7.32 10.80
N ILE A 81 -21.62 -6.59 11.37
CA ILE A 81 -21.83 -5.72 12.54
C ILE A 81 -22.89 -4.66 12.24
N ASN A 82 -22.79 -3.98 11.10
CA ASN A 82 -23.77 -2.96 10.72
C ASN A 82 -25.18 -3.55 10.54
N GLN A 83 -25.28 -4.79 10.02
CA GLN A 83 -26.55 -5.50 9.92
C GLN A 83 -27.12 -5.84 11.28
N LEU A 84 -26.30 -6.34 12.22
CA LEU A 84 -26.71 -6.62 13.59
C LEU A 84 -27.16 -5.35 14.31
N ALA A 85 -26.45 -4.24 14.15
CA ALA A 85 -26.84 -2.95 14.73
C ALA A 85 -28.18 -2.45 14.17
N LYS A 86 -28.39 -2.53 12.84
CA LYS A 86 -29.67 -2.19 12.21
C LYS A 86 -30.80 -3.08 12.72
N HIS A 87 -30.57 -4.38 12.83
CA HIS A 87 -31.55 -5.33 13.33
C HIS A 87 -31.90 -5.04 14.80
N ALA A 88 -30.89 -4.83 15.65
CA ALA A 88 -31.09 -4.46 17.06
C ALA A 88 -31.89 -3.16 17.21
N ASN A 89 -31.61 -2.15 16.39
CA ASN A 89 -32.38 -0.90 16.37
C ASN A 89 -33.84 -1.11 15.95
N THR A 90 -34.10 -2.00 14.99
CA THR A 90 -35.46 -2.35 14.56
C THR A 90 -36.21 -3.11 15.66
N VAL A 91 -35.57 -4.08 16.31
CA VAL A 91 -36.21 -4.87 17.38
C VAL A 91 -36.39 -4.06 18.67
N SER A 92 -35.47 -3.14 18.99
CA SER A 92 -35.61 -2.19 20.09
C SER A 92 -36.84 -1.30 19.92
N LYS A 93 -37.12 -0.81 18.70
CA LYS A 93 -38.34 -0.05 18.38
C LYS A 93 -39.62 -0.88 18.56
N ASN A 94 -39.54 -2.21 18.49
CA ASN A 94 -40.65 -3.13 18.67
C ASN A 94 -40.78 -3.67 20.12
N ASN A 95 -40.10 -3.05 21.10
CA ASN A 95 -40.18 -3.36 22.55
C ASN A 95 -39.96 -4.84 22.95
N THR A 96 -39.27 -5.61 22.10
CA THR A 96 -39.09 -7.06 22.28
C THR A 96 -37.64 -7.48 22.55
N LEU A 97 -36.71 -6.52 22.64
CA LEU A 97 -35.30 -6.81 22.88
C LEU A 97 -34.99 -6.89 24.38
N SER A 98 -34.45 -8.02 24.83
CA SER A 98 -33.94 -8.16 26.20
C SER A 98 -32.79 -7.16 26.41
N PRO A 99 -32.86 -6.26 27.41
CA PRO A 99 -31.82 -5.27 27.69
C PRO A 99 -30.44 -5.90 27.89
N LYS A 100 -30.39 -7.09 28.50
CA LYS A 100 -29.16 -7.82 28.78
C LYS A 100 -28.43 -8.26 27.50
N ILE A 101 -29.18 -8.73 26.49
CA ILE A 101 -28.62 -9.15 25.20
C ILE A 101 -28.06 -7.92 24.45
N PHE A 102 -28.73 -6.78 24.55
CA PHE A 102 -28.26 -5.53 23.96
C PHE A 102 -26.97 -5.02 24.61
N GLU A 103 -26.85 -5.15 25.93
CA GLU A 103 -25.67 -4.76 26.69
C GLU A 103 -24.46 -5.62 26.34
N GLU A 104 -24.62 -6.94 26.32
CA GLU A 104 -23.57 -7.90 25.92
C GLU A 104 -23.11 -7.67 24.48
N HIS A 105 -24.05 -7.42 23.57
CA HIS A 105 -23.73 -7.09 22.19
C HIS A 105 -22.97 -5.77 22.07
N SER A 106 -23.42 -4.72 22.76
CA SER A 106 -22.76 -3.40 22.77
C SER A 106 -21.32 -3.49 23.28
N LYS A 107 -21.08 -4.35 24.28
CA LYS A 107 -19.73 -4.63 24.79
C LYS A 107 -18.84 -5.27 23.73
N LEU A 108 -19.30 -6.35 23.08
CA LEU A 108 -18.55 -7.02 22.01
C LEU A 108 -18.27 -6.09 20.82
N MET A 109 -19.19 -5.19 20.50
CA MET A 109 -18.98 -4.18 19.46
C MET A 109 -17.91 -3.17 19.83
N THR A 110 -17.85 -2.77 21.10
CA THR A 110 -16.81 -1.87 21.59
C THR A 110 -15.43 -2.53 21.48
N GLU A 111 -15.31 -3.79 21.93
CA GLU A 111 -14.08 -4.57 21.83
C GLU A 111 -13.62 -4.76 20.37
N TYR A 112 -14.57 -4.99 19.45
CA TYR A 112 -14.26 -5.07 18.02
C TYR A 112 -13.74 -3.73 17.46
N LEU A 113 -14.37 -2.60 17.82
CA LEU A 113 -13.95 -1.28 17.37
C LEU A 113 -12.54 -0.94 17.87
N ASP A 114 -12.22 -1.32 19.10
CA ASP A 114 -10.88 -1.15 19.67
C ASP A 114 -9.84 -1.96 18.89
N PHE A 115 -10.14 -3.24 18.62
CA PHE A 115 -9.26 -4.09 17.82
C PHE A 115 -9.07 -3.56 16.38
N GLN A 116 -10.13 -3.04 15.77
CA GLN A 116 -10.05 -2.41 14.45
C GLN A 116 -9.17 -1.14 14.49
N ALA A 117 -9.28 -0.33 15.54
CA ALA A 117 -8.44 0.85 15.72
C ALA A 117 -6.96 0.50 15.89
N GLU A 118 -6.65 -0.59 16.60
CA GLU A 118 -5.29 -1.12 16.73
C GLU A 118 -4.73 -1.59 15.39
N ILE A 119 -5.49 -2.36 14.61
CA ILE A 119 -5.08 -2.78 13.26
C ILE A 119 -4.79 -1.55 12.40
N HIS A 120 -5.67 -0.54 12.40
CA HIS A 120 -5.43 0.69 11.66
C HIS A 120 -4.18 1.42 12.13
N LYS A 121 -3.86 1.40 13.42
CA LYS A 121 -2.63 2.01 13.97
C LYS A 121 -1.39 1.28 13.45
N VAL A 122 -1.38 -0.05 13.47
CA VAL A 122 -0.27 -0.86 12.94
C VAL A 122 -0.10 -0.63 11.44
N LEU A 123 -1.19 -0.66 10.66
CA LEU A 123 -1.14 -0.40 9.22
C LEU A 123 -0.63 1.03 8.91
N ARG A 124 -1.05 2.04 9.69
CA ARG A 124 -0.51 3.40 9.56
C ARG A 124 0.97 3.47 9.91
N GLN A 125 1.43 2.74 10.93
CA GLN A 125 2.85 2.68 11.28
C GLN A 125 3.65 2.02 10.15
N MET A 126 3.15 0.91 9.60
CA MET A 126 3.74 0.27 8.42
C MET A 126 3.82 1.26 7.26
N TYR A 127 2.72 1.97 6.94
CA TYR A 127 2.71 3.00 5.91
C TYR A 127 3.72 4.12 6.18
N ARG A 128 3.88 4.54 7.45
CA ARG A 128 4.85 5.57 7.82
C ARG A 128 6.30 5.11 7.69
N VAL A 129 6.60 3.85 8.01
CA VAL A 129 7.92 3.25 7.76
C VAL A 129 8.17 3.11 6.26
N MET A 130 7.12 2.83 5.48
CA MET A 130 7.16 2.76 4.02
C MET A 130 7.23 4.15 3.36
N LYS A 131 6.70 5.20 3.99
CA LYS A 131 6.79 6.56 3.46
C LYS A 131 8.10 7.19 3.94
N LYS A 132 9.11 7.22 3.08
CA LYS A 132 10.32 8.02 3.33
C LYS A 132 9.94 9.49 3.62
N PRO A 133 10.67 10.19 4.50
CA PRO A 133 10.59 11.64 4.62
C PRO A 133 11.25 12.27 3.39
N ASN A 134 10.49 12.43 2.30
CA ASN A 134 10.86 13.44 1.30
C ASN A 134 10.54 14.79 1.93
N ASP A 135 11.58 15.49 2.37
CA ASP A 135 11.72 16.96 2.40
C ASP A 135 12.74 17.39 3.47
N SER A 136 14.02 17.22 3.17
CA SER A 136 15.07 18.15 3.61
C SER A 136 16.38 17.75 2.95
N LYS A 137 17.10 18.74 2.42
CA LYS A 137 18.41 18.62 1.73
C LYS A 137 18.32 18.42 0.21
N ASN A 138 17.78 19.41 -0.49
CA ASN A 138 18.36 19.84 -1.78
C ASN A 138 18.07 21.30 -2.15
N SER A 139 17.92 22.18 -1.14
CA SER A 139 17.71 23.63 -1.31
C SER A 139 18.81 24.49 -0.68
N LYS A 140 20.03 23.94 -0.50
CA LYS A 140 21.22 24.70 -0.11
C LYS A 140 22.47 24.09 -0.72
N GLN A 141 22.70 24.34 -2.01
CA GLN A 141 24.02 24.34 -2.66
C GLN A 141 23.86 24.95 -4.07
N GLN A 142 23.43 26.21 -4.07
CA GLN A 142 23.71 27.18 -5.13
C GLN A 142 24.01 28.50 -4.42
N GLN A 143 25.21 28.60 -3.87
CA GLN A 143 25.93 29.85 -3.60
C GLN A 143 27.40 29.57 -3.83
#